data_AF-A0A1G6TCA5-F1
#
_entry.id   AF-A0A1G6TCA5-F1
#
_cell.length_a   1.000
_cell.length_b   1.000
_cell.length_c   1.000
_cell.angle_alpha   90.00
_cell.angle_beta   90.00
_cell.angle_gamma   90.00
#
_symmetry.space_group_name_H-M   'P 1'
#
loop_
_entity.id
_entity.type
_entity.pdbx_description
1 polymer ?
#
loop_
_entity_poly.entity_id
_entity_poly.type
_entity_poly.pdbx_seq_one_letter_code
_entity_poly.pdbx_strand_id
1 'polypeptide(L)'
;MEVTISRFWSINDDDGISRAAVLLKRSRVDAQVSRYIFDYIWTHILAQKKLMQKGNYAFTLFFDVIRKTHRFFYDSIYNTDTVKFHPAGRNRKYNGVRTTEVSISCNCNLFDELITPGVYAGLVYDMFREVYIAQYGF
;
A
#
# COMPACT_ATOMS: atom_id res chain seq x y z
N MET A 1 15.54 -14.32 -0.39
CA MET A 1 14.55 -13.34 -0.85
C MET A 1 14.54 -12.23 0.18
N GLU A 2 14.83 -11.01 -0.23
CA GLU A 2 14.70 -9.85 0.66
C GLU A 2 13.38 -9.12 0.36
N VAL A 3 12.66 -8.72 1.40
CA VAL A 3 11.43 -7.93 1.30
C VAL A 3 11.56 -6.70 2.17
N THR A 4 11.49 -5.53 1.53
CA THR A 4 11.40 -4.23 2.22
C THR A 4 10.02 -3.63 2.03
N ILE A 5 9.51 -2.97 3.07
CA ILE A 5 8.20 -2.31 3.05
C ILE A 5 8.39 -0.90 3.60
N SER A 6 8.15 0.09 2.75
CA SER A 6 8.21 1.51 3.08
C SER A 6 6.81 2.10 3.06
N ARG A 7 6.56 3.10 3.91
CA ARG A 7 5.27 3.79 4.01
C ARG A 7 5.46 5.28 3.79
N PHE A 8 4.64 5.86 2.95
CA PHE A 8 4.62 7.29 2.68
C PHE A 8 3.20 7.82 2.84
N TRP A 9 3.08 8.88 3.63
CA TRP A 9 1.84 9.62 3.75
C TRP A 9 1.96 10.86 2.88
N SER A 10 1.01 11.05 1.97
CA SER A 10 0.89 12.28 1.20
C SER A 10 0.86 13.46 2.16
N ILE A 11 1.73 14.44 1.89
CA ILE A 11 1.82 15.69 2.65
C ILE A 11 1.14 16.81 1.86
N ASN A 12 0.39 16.48 0.80
CA ASN A 12 -0.12 17.52 -0.08
C ASN A 12 -1.13 18.36 0.68
N ASP A 13 -0.69 19.59 0.95
CA ASP A 13 -1.42 20.67 1.59
C ASP A 13 -2.82 20.72 1.00
N ASP A 14 -3.84 20.46 1.81
CA ASP A 14 -5.11 21.16 1.58
C ASP A 14 -4.75 22.64 1.64
N ASP A 15 -5.10 23.42 0.62
CA ASP A 15 -4.76 24.83 0.47
C ASP A 15 -4.84 25.60 1.81
N GLY A 16 -3.70 25.80 2.47
CA GLY A 16 -3.58 26.55 3.73
C GLY A 16 -3.31 25.77 5.03
N ILE A 17 -3.17 24.44 5.02
CA ILE A 17 -2.83 23.67 6.24
C ILE A 17 -1.31 23.54 6.39
N SER A 18 -0.77 23.80 7.59
CA SER A 18 0.66 23.66 7.86
C SER A 18 1.11 22.19 7.84
N ARG A 19 2.36 21.94 7.45
CA ARG A 19 2.99 20.61 7.49
C ARG A 19 2.85 19.91 8.85
N ALA A 20 2.88 20.66 9.95
CA ALA A 20 2.68 20.12 11.29
C ALA A 20 1.25 19.60 11.52
N ALA A 21 0.24 20.31 11.02
CA ALA A 21 -1.16 19.87 11.10
C ALA A 21 -1.43 18.65 10.20
N VAL A 22 -0.75 18.52 9.06
CA VAL A 22 -0.81 17.31 8.22
C VAL A 22 -0.22 16.10 8.94
N LEU A 23 0.87 16.28 9.71
CA LEU A 23 1.45 15.21 10.53
C LEU A 23 0.49 14.74 11.64
N LEU A 24 -0.31 15.65 12.20
CA LEU A 24 -1.28 15.32 13.24
C LEU A 24 -2.48 14.52 12.72
N LYS A 25 -2.83 14.67 11.43
CA LYS A 25 -3.88 13.88 10.76
C LYS A 25 -3.43 12.49 10.32
N ARG A 26 -2.15 12.16 10.43
CA ARG A 26 -1.65 10.83 10.07
C ARG A 26 -2.15 9.79 11.06
N SER A 27 -2.46 8.61 10.53
CA SER A 27 -2.80 7.46 11.36
C SER A 27 -1.67 7.12 12.32
N ARG A 28 -2.03 6.96 13.59
CA ARG A 28 -1.10 6.68 14.69
C ARG A 28 -0.79 5.18 14.83
N VAL A 29 -0.90 4.44 13.72
CA VAL A 29 -0.68 2.99 13.67
C VAL A 29 0.77 2.68 13.31
N ASP A 30 1.37 1.81 14.11
CA ASP A 30 2.77 1.40 13.98
C ASP A 30 3.08 0.80 12.59
N ALA A 31 4.30 1.04 12.10
CA ALA A 31 4.77 0.48 10.83
C ALA A 31 4.80 -1.04 10.80
N GLN A 32 4.98 -1.67 11.96
CA GLN A 32 5.01 -3.11 12.11
C GLN A 32 3.70 -3.77 11.66
N VAL A 33 2.57 -3.06 11.69
CA VAL A 33 1.30 -3.62 11.20
C VAL A 33 1.39 -3.98 9.72
N SER A 34 2.03 -3.16 8.89
CA SER A 34 2.21 -3.49 7.47
C SER A 34 3.10 -4.71 7.26
N ARG A 35 4.10 -4.90 8.13
CA ARG A 35 4.96 -6.09 8.08
C ARG A 35 4.20 -7.34 8.53
N TYR A 36 3.45 -7.25 9.61
CA TYR A 36 2.62 -8.34 10.12
C TYR A 36 1.63 -8.83 9.06
N ILE A 37 0.97 -7.90 8.37
CA ILE A 37 0.03 -8.23 7.30
C ILE A 37 0.73 -8.90 6.12
N PHE A 38 1.90 -8.41 5.71
CA PHE A 38 2.69 -9.08 4.67
C PHE A 38 3.09 -10.51 5.08
N ASP A 39 3.60 -10.70 6.29
CA ASP A 39 4.04 -12.01 6.79
C ASP A 39 2.86 -13.00 6.91
N TYR A 40 1.67 -12.50 7.26
CA TYR A 40 0.43 -13.27 7.23
C TYR A 40 0.10 -13.73 5.80
N ILE A 41 0.07 -12.81 4.83
CA ILE A 41 -0.22 -13.15 3.42
C ILE A 41 0.84 -14.09 2.84
N TRP A 42 2.12 -13.89 3.19
CA TRP A 42 3.20 -14.77 2.79
C TRP A 42 2.95 -16.21 3.23
N THR A 43 2.73 -16.40 4.53
CA THR A 43 2.57 -17.71 5.15
C THR A 43 1.35 -18.47 4.61
N HIS A 44 0.24 -17.76 4.43
CA HIS A 44 -1.05 -18.40 4.13
C HIS A 44 -1.39 -18.45 2.64
N ILE A 45 -0.76 -17.61 1.81
CA ILE A 45 -1.13 -17.47 0.39
C ILE A 45 0.09 -17.66 -0.50
N LEU A 46 1.09 -16.78 -0.38
CA LEU A 46 2.18 -16.70 -1.37
C LEU A 46 3.09 -17.93 -1.33
N ALA A 47 3.49 -18.37 -0.14
CA ALA A 47 4.34 -19.54 0.03
C ALA A 47 3.65 -20.81 -0.46
N GLN A 48 2.38 -21.00 -0.09
CA GLN A 48 1.59 -22.18 -0.49
C GLN A 48 1.41 -22.25 -2.02
N LYS A 49 1.18 -21.10 -2.65
CA LYS A 49 1.02 -21.00 -4.11
C LYS A 49 2.35 -20.88 -4.86
N LYS A 50 3.49 -20.97 -4.17
CA LYS A 50 4.84 -20.81 -4.73
C LYS A 50 5.01 -19.51 -5.52
N LEU A 51 4.36 -18.45 -5.09
CA LEU A 51 4.51 -17.10 -5.63
C LEU A 51 5.66 -16.37 -4.94
N MET A 52 6.30 -15.44 -5.66
CA MET A 52 7.37 -14.58 -5.13
C MET A 52 8.55 -15.35 -4.49
N GLN A 53 8.83 -16.59 -4.89
CA GLN A 53 9.84 -17.44 -4.25
C GLN A 53 11.30 -17.04 -4.54
N LYS A 54 11.52 -16.18 -5.53
CA LYS A 54 12.86 -15.77 -5.99
C LYS A 54 12.90 -14.27 -6.25
N GLY A 55 14.07 -13.69 -6.06
CA GLY A 55 14.32 -12.26 -6.24
C GLY A 55 14.13 -11.47 -4.93
N ASN A 56 14.26 -10.17 -5.06
CA ASN A 56 14.03 -9.20 -4.00
C ASN A 56 12.78 -8.38 -4.32
N TYR A 57 12.05 -7.97 -3.30
CA TYR A 57 10.84 -7.17 -3.44
C TYR A 57 10.95 -5.92 -2.57
N ALA A 58 10.63 -4.77 -3.16
CA ALA A 58 10.57 -3.50 -2.45
C ALA A 58 9.17 -2.92 -2.61
N PHE A 59 8.39 -2.97 -1.53
CA PHE A 59 7.04 -2.44 -1.47
C PHE A 59 7.05 -1.01 -0.94
N THR A 60 6.30 -0.14 -1.60
CA THR A 60 6.07 1.24 -1.16
C THR A 60 4.58 1.48 -1.06
N LEU A 61 4.08 1.66 0.16
CA LEU A 61 2.68 1.94 0.47
C LEU A 61 2.49 3.46 0.57
N PHE A 62 1.74 4.03 -0.36
CA PHE A 62 1.37 5.43 -0.34
C PHE A 62 -0.04 5.58 0.22
N PHE A 63 -0.20 6.44 1.22
CA PHE A 63 -1.46 6.73 1.87
C PHE A 63 -1.84 8.19 1.58
N ASP A 64 -3.00 8.41 0.98
CA ASP A 64 -3.55 9.73 0.66
C ASP A 64 -5.06 9.76 0.94
N VAL A 65 -5.66 10.94 0.86
CA VAL A 65 -7.10 11.17 0.98
C VAL A 65 -7.72 11.21 -0.44
N ILE A 66 -8.98 10.81 -0.60
CA ILE A 66 -9.65 10.93 -1.89
C ILE A 66 -9.92 12.41 -2.18
N ARG A 67 -9.51 12.85 -3.38
CA ARG A 67 -9.73 14.21 -3.89
C ARG A 67 -10.59 14.14 -5.14
N LYS A 68 -11.38 15.18 -5.39
CA LYS A 68 -12.21 15.31 -6.61
C LYS A 68 -11.39 15.27 -7.90
N THR A 69 -10.10 15.63 -7.83
CA THR A 69 -9.16 15.62 -8.95
C THR A 69 -8.57 14.26 -9.25
N HIS A 70 -8.67 13.29 -8.33
CA HIS A 70 -8.20 11.92 -8.57
C HIS A 70 -9.13 11.24 -9.57
N ARG A 71 -8.69 11.19 -10.83
CA ARG A 71 -9.29 10.35 -11.85
C ARG A 71 -8.71 8.96 -11.70
N PHE A 72 -9.47 8.04 -11.10
CA PHE A 72 -9.11 6.62 -11.08
C PHE A 72 -9.59 6.01 -12.39
N PHE A 73 -8.64 5.51 -13.19
CA PHE A 73 -8.90 5.04 -14.55
C PHE A 73 -9.10 3.52 -14.65
N TYR A 74 -9.12 2.80 -13.52
CA TYR A 74 -9.20 1.35 -13.53
C TYR A 74 -10.26 0.84 -12.54
N ASP A 75 -11.09 -0.07 -13.04
CA ASP A 75 -12.11 -0.75 -12.25
C ASP A 75 -11.45 -1.86 -11.44
N SER A 76 -11.72 -1.85 -10.13
CA SER A 76 -11.32 -2.91 -9.22
C SER A 76 -12.43 -3.15 -8.21
N ILE A 77 -12.62 -4.40 -7.80
CA ILE A 77 -13.63 -4.78 -6.81
C ILE A 77 -13.32 -4.25 -5.40
N TYR A 78 -12.09 -3.79 -5.14
CA TYR A 78 -11.72 -3.13 -3.87
C TYR A 78 -11.86 -1.61 -3.94
N ASN A 79 -12.09 -1.06 -5.13
CA ASN A 79 -12.33 0.37 -5.30
C ASN A 79 -13.78 0.68 -4.93
N THR A 80 -13.98 1.38 -3.82
CA THR A 80 -15.27 1.89 -3.34
C THR A 80 -15.31 3.42 -3.46
N ASP A 81 -16.43 4.06 -3.13
CA ASP A 81 -16.51 5.53 -3.12
C ASP A 81 -15.59 6.16 -2.07
N THR A 82 -15.23 5.41 -1.03
CA THR A 82 -14.43 5.87 0.11
C THR A 82 -13.00 5.38 0.12
N VAL A 83 -12.66 4.39 -0.71
CA VAL A 83 -11.32 3.78 -0.81
C VAL A 83 -11.00 3.46 -2.25
N LYS A 84 -9.84 3.92 -2.72
CA LYS A 84 -9.34 3.62 -4.07
C LYS A 84 -7.88 3.20 -3.97
N PHE A 85 -7.54 2.10 -4.63
CA PHE A 85 -6.17 1.63 -4.72
C PHE A 85 -5.56 2.03 -6.07
N HIS A 86 -4.24 1.90 -6.20
CA HIS A 86 -3.55 1.89 -7.48
C HIS A 86 -2.20 1.17 -7.35
N PRO A 87 -2.12 -0.13 -7.70
CA PRO A 87 -0.86 -0.84 -7.75
C PRO A 87 -0.12 -0.50 -9.04
N ALA A 88 1.19 -0.26 -8.93
CA ALA A 88 2.10 -0.17 -10.05
C ALA A 88 3.38 -0.95 -9.71
N GLY A 89 3.92 -1.65 -10.71
CA GLY A 89 5.10 -2.49 -10.53
C GLY A 89 6.11 -2.26 -11.63
N ARG A 90 7.40 -2.37 -11.29
CA ARG A 90 8.48 -2.42 -12.27
C ARG A 90 9.59 -3.33 -11.78
N ASN A 91 10.27 -3.97 -12.73
CA ASN A 91 11.47 -4.75 -12.44
C ASN A 91 12.71 -3.88 -12.63
N ARG A 92 13.54 -3.80 -11.60
CA ARG A 92 14.82 -3.08 -11.63
C ARG A 92 15.97 -4.08 -11.51
N LYS A 93 17.03 -3.83 -12.28
CA LYS A 93 18.33 -4.50 -12.08
C LYS A 93 19.37 -3.44 -11.75
N TYR A 94 20.05 -3.57 -10.61
CA TYR A 94 21.12 -2.68 -10.20
C TYR A 94 22.28 -3.50 -9.63
N ASN A 95 23.50 -3.26 -10.13
CA ASN A 95 24.71 -4.01 -9.75
C ASN A 95 24.52 -5.54 -9.72
N GLY A 96 23.82 -6.08 -10.73
CA GLY A 96 23.55 -7.52 -10.83
C GLY A 96 22.36 -8.03 -9.99
N VAL A 97 21.91 -7.26 -8.99
CA VAL A 97 20.75 -7.59 -8.15
C VAL A 97 19.45 -7.26 -8.89
N ARG A 98 18.53 -8.22 -8.95
CA ARG A 98 17.17 -8.02 -9.51
C ARG A 98 16.18 -7.79 -8.37
N THR A 99 15.47 -6.67 -8.43
CA THR A 99 14.44 -6.28 -7.47
C THR A 99 13.16 -5.93 -8.20
N THR A 100 12.04 -6.51 -7.77
CA THR A 100 10.72 -6.06 -8.19
C THR A 100 10.27 -4.94 -7.24
N GLU A 101 10.21 -3.73 -7.77
CA GLU A 101 9.71 -2.56 -7.05
C GLU A 101 8.19 -2.46 -7.26
N VAL A 102 7.43 -2.41 -6.18
CA VAL A 102 5.97 -2.32 -6.21
C VAL A 102 5.55 -1.11 -5.40
N SER A 103 4.85 -0.18 -6.04
CA SER A 103 4.18 0.94 -5.38
C SER A 103 2.68 0.68 -5.34
N ILE A 104 2.05 0.96 -4.20
CA ILE A 104 0.61 0.82 -4.03
C ILE A 104 0.12 2.11 -3.42
N SER A 105 -0.69 2.86 -4.16
CA SER A 105 -1.39 4.02 -3.61
C SER A 105 -2.72 3.57 -3.03
N CYS A 106 -3.05 4.07 -1.84
CA CYS A 106 -4.35 3.95 -1.20
C CYS A 106 -4.86 5.34 -0.89
N ASN A 107 -5.86 5.77 -1.64
CA ASN A 107 -6.55 7.03 -1.44
C ASN A 107 -7.84 6.71 -0.69
N CYS A 108 -7.93 7.13 0.57
CA CYS A 108 -8.98 6.69 1.47
C CYS A 108 -9.44 7.83 2.37
N ASN A 109 -10.75 8.01 2.50
CA ASN A 109 -11.34 9.01 3.40
C ASN A 109 -11.39 8.55 4.86
N LEU A 110 -10.98 7.30 5.13
CA LEU A 110 -10.93 6.73 6.48
C LEU A 110 -9.58 6.95 7.17
N PHE A 111 -8.57 7.46 6.46
CA PHE A 111 -7.29 7.78 7.07
C PHE A 111 -7.37 9.09 7.84
N ASP A 112 -7.47 8.95 9.15
CA ASP A 112 -7.29 10.02 10.11
C ASP A 112 -6.42 9.54 11.29
N GLU A 113 -6.23 10.40 12.28
CA GLU A 113 -5.50 10.12 13.50
C GLU A 113 -6.19 9.14 14.46
N LEU A 114 -7.48 8.87 14.23
CA LEU A 114 -8.35 8.02 15.05
C LEU A 114 -8.61 6.65 14.42
N ILE A 115 -8.10 6.38 13.21
CA ILE A 115 -8.27 5.10 12.56
C ILE A 115 -7.86 3.96 13.51
N THR A 116 -8.74 2.97 13.64
CA THR A 116 -8.44 1.83 14.50
C THR A 116 -7.39 0.96 13.84
N PRO A 117 -6.53 0.26 14.62
CA PRO A 117 -5.55 -0.67 14.06
C PRO A 117 -6.18 -1.74 13.16
N GLY A 118 -7.40 -2.19 13.46
CA GLY A 118 -8.12 -3.17 12.65
C GLY A 118 -8.49 -2.65 11.26
N VAL A 119 -9.01 -1.42 11.17
CA VAL A 119 -9.34 -0.79 9.88
C VAL A 119 -8.06 -0.53 9.08
N TYR A 120 -7.01 -0.02 9.72
CA TYR A 120 -5.71 0.18 9.07
C TYR A 120 -5.13 -1.13 8.52
N ALA A 121 -5.16 -2.20 9.32
CA ALA A 121 -4.70 -3.52 8.93
C ALA A 121 -5.49 -4.06 7.73
N GLY A 122 -6.81 -3.88 7.71
CA GLY A 122 -7.67 -4.23 6.58
C GLY A 122 -7.27 -3.49 5.30
N LEU A 123 -7.08 -2.16 5.37
CA LEU A 123 -6.66 -1.37 4.22
C LEU A 123 -5.29 -1.81 3.68
N VAL A 124 -4.32 -2.09 4.55
CA VAL A 124 -3.00 -2.59 4.12
C VAL A 124 -3.11 -3.99 3.51
N TYR A 125 -3.98 -4.84 4.05
CA TYR A 125 -4.25 -6.16 3.47
C TYR A 125 -4.81 -6.02 2.05
N ASP A 126 -5.78 -5.13 1.86
CA ASP A 126 -6.38 -4.86 0.55
C ASP A 126 -5.37 -4.25 -0.43
N MET A 127 -4.47 -3.37 0.02
CA MET A 127 -3.36 -2.87 -0.80
C MET A 127 -2.52 -4.02 -1.36
N PHE A 128 -2.10 -4.96 -0.52
CA PHE A 128 -1.33 -6.11 -0.99
C PHE A 128 -2.16 -7.02 -1.90
N ARG A 129 -3.45 -7.24 -1.59
CA ARG A 129 -4.34 -8.06 -2.41
C ARG A 129 -4.50 -7.50 -3.82
N GLU A 130 -4.64 -6.19 -3.95
CA GLU A 130 -4.69 -5.48 -5.23
C GLU A 130 -3.47 -5.75 -6.10
N VAL A 131 -2.26 -5.72 -5.53
CA VAL A 131 -1.04 -6.08 -6.26
C VAL A 131 -1.10 -7.52 -6.75
N TYR A 132 -1.53 -8.44 -5.89
CA TYR A 132 -1.52 -9.86 -6.25
C TYR A 132 -2.56 -10.19 -7.31
N ILE A 133 -3.68 -9.47 -7.35
CA ILE A 133 -4.65 -9.59 -8.43
C ILE A 133 -4.06 -9.03 -9.73
N ALA A 134 -3.50 -7.83 -9.68
CA ALA A 134 -2.89 -7.21 -10.85
C ALA A 134 -1.73 -8.04 -11.43
N GLN A 135 -0.94 -8.72 -10.59
CA GLN A 135 0.24 -9.47 -11.03
C GLN A 135 -0.01 -10.97 -11.28
N TYR A 136 -0.97 -11.58 -10.57
CA TYR A 136 -1.16 -13.04 -10.55
C TYR A 136 -2.59 -13.50 -10.86
N GLY A 137 -3.56 -12.59 -11.03
CA GLY A 137 -4.91 -12.89 -11.52
C GLY A 137 -5.81 -13.65 -10.54
N PHE A 138 -5.75 -13.32 -9.25
CA PHE A 138 -6.63 -13.86 -8.21
C PHE A 138 -8.07 -13.33 -8.25
#